data_AF-A0A2E7JRS2-F1
#
_entry.id   AF-A0A2E7JRS2-F1
#
_cell.length_a   1.000
_cell.length_b   1.000
_cell.length_c   1.000
_cell.angle_alpha   90.00
_cell.angle_beta   90.00
_cell.angle_gamma   90.00
#
_symmetry.space_group_name_H-M   'P 1'
#
loop_
_entity.id
_entity.type
_entity.pdbx_description
1 polymer ?
#
loop_
_entity_poly.entity_id
_entity_poly.type
_entity_poly.pdbx_seq_one_letter_code
_entity_poly.pdbx_strand_id
1 'polypeptide(L)'
;MRDPRSYEAQFDSGYAEYHGTRFPLAQRIYWQGDWKFVFNGFDFDELYNLAADPAEMRNLAAADPERVRYMMHQIWAQIEATGDRALLNTHYYSMRFAAVGPAP
;
A
#
# COMPACT_ATOMS: atom_id res chain seq x y z
N MET A 1 -20.23 27.56 0.97
CA MET A 1 -19.65 26.23 1.21
C MET A 1 -19.51 25.56 -0.15
N ARG A 2 -18.31 25.11 -0.57
CA ARG A 2 -18.14 24.42 -1.86
C ARG A 2 -18.71 23.00 -1.74
N ASP A 3 -19.31 22.48 -2.81
CA ASP A 3 -19.86 21.12 -2.86
C ASP A 3 -18.72 20.09 -2.75
N PRO A 4 -18.68 19.23 -1.71
CA PRO A 4 -17.65 18.20 -1.56
C PRO A 4 -17.55 17.26 -2.77
N ARG A 5 -18.68 17.00 -3.45
CA ARG A 5 -18.73 16.09 -4.60
C ARG A 5 -17.99 16.60 -5.83
N SER A 6 -17.76 17.92 -5.90
CA SER A 6 -16.98 18.52 -6.99
C SER A 6 -15.49 18.13 -6.98
N TYR A 7 -15.03 17.48 -5.91
CA TYR A 7 -13.66 16.98 -5.76
C TYR A 7 -13.54 15.45 -5.84
N GLU A 8 -14.62 14.70 -5.99
CA GLU A 8 -14.56 13.22 -6.02
C GLU A 8 -13.60 12.70 -7.11
N ALA A 9 -13.62 13.31 -8.30
CA ALA A 9 -12.71 12.98 -9.38
C ALA A 9 -11.23 13.33 -9.11
N GLN A 10 -10.93 14.14 -8.09
CA GLN A 10 -9.55 14.50 -7.74
C GLN A 10 -8.91 13.52 -6.74
N PHE A 11 -9.68 12.64 -6.11
CA PHE A 11 -9.19 11.73 -5.07
C PHE A 11 -9.44 10.27 -5.47
N ASP A 12 -8.78 9.82 -6.55
CA ASP A 12 -8.83 8.43 -7.00
C ASP A 12 -7.82 7.53 -6.27
N SER A 13 -6.87 8.11 -5.54
CA SER A 13 -5.87 7.35 -4.77
C SER A 13 -5.64 7.90 -3.37
N GLY A 14 -5.27 7.02 -2.44
CA GLY A 14 -4.92 7.36 -1.07
C GLY A 14 -3.70 6.58 -0.60
N TYR A 15 -2.99 7.12 0.39
CA TYR A 15 -1.84 6.48 1.00
C TYR A 15 -1.86 6.70 2.52
N ALA A 16 -1.55 5.65 3.29
CA ALA A 16 -1.46 5.72 4.75
C ALA A 16 -0.30 4.90 5.26
N GLU A 17 0.18 5.28 6.44
CA GLU A 17 1.27 4.62 7.13
C GLU A 17 0.86 4.25 8.54
N TYR A 18 1.27 3.06 8.95
CA TYR A 18 1.19 2.64 10.35
C TYR A 18 2.60 2.26 10.81
N HIS A 19 3.05 2.88 11.90
CA HIS A 19 4.42 2.74 12.43
C HIS A 19 4.47 1.90 13.71
N GLY A 20 3.45 1.07 13.95
CA GLY A 20 3.36 0.24 15.13
C GLY A 20 3.07 1.05 16.40
N THR A 21 3.20 0.38 17.55
CA THR A 21 3.03 1.01 18.87
C THR A 21 4.27 0.86 19.74
N ARG A 22 4.73 -0.38 19.97
CA ARG A 22 5.92 -0.70 20.77
C ARG A 22 6.97 -1.54 20.05
N PHE A 23 6.59 -2.14 18.93
CA PHE A 23 7.49 -2.87 18.03
C PHE A 23 7.64 -2.05 16.74
N PRO A 24 8.83 -2.04 16.12
CA PRO A 24 9.06 -1.37 14.84
C PRO A 24 8.39 -2.15 13.71
N LEU A 25 7.06 -2.10 13.67
CA LEU A 25 6.23 -2.68 12.62
C LEU A 25 5.74 -1.54 11.74
N ALA A 26 6.19 -1.54 10.49
CA ALA A 26 5.75 -0.58 9.50
C ALA A 26 4.81 -1.26 8.50
N GLN A 27 3.60 -0.75 8.36
CA GLN A 27 2.70 -1.09 7.27
C GLN A 27 2.52 0.13 6.37
N ARG A 28 2.33 -0.12 5.08
CA ARG A 28 1.95 0.87 4.08
C ARG A 28 0.65 0.44 3.45
N ILE A 29 -0.29 1.37 3.36
CA ILE A 29 -1.59 1.11 2.75
C ILE A 29 -1.73 2.06 1.57
N TYR A 30 -2.13 1.51 0.43
CA TYR A 30 -2.41 2.26 -0.77
C TYR A 30 -3.79 1.92 -1.31
N TRP A 31 -4.55 2.93 -1.68
CA TRP A 31 -5.84 2.82 -2.32
C TRP A 31 -5.77 3.39 -3.74
N GLN A 32 -6.44 2.74 -4.68
CA GLN A 32 -6.68 3.28 -6.02
C GLN A 32 -7.99 2.75 -6.57
N GLY A 33 -8.93 3.64 -6.87
CA GLY A 33 -10.31 3.28 -7.23
C GLY A 33 -10.89 2.30 -6.21
N ASP A 34 -11.34 1.14 -6.69
CA ASP A 34 -11.92 0.09 -5.84
C ASP A 34 -10.88 -0.80 -5.13
N TRP A 35 -9.58 -0.57 -5.34
CA TRP A 35 -8.54 -1.46 -4.82
C TRP A 35 -7.90 -0.89 -3.56
N LYS A 36 -7.66 -1.79 -2.60
CA LYS A 36 -6.85 -1.54 -1.40
C LYS A 36 -5.73 -2.56 -1.34
N PHE A 37 -4.51 -2.07 -1.13
CA PHE A 37 -3.33 -2.89 -0.91
C PHE A 37 -2.67 -2.53 0.41
N VAL A 38 -2.41 -3.54 1.24
CA VAL A 38 -1.66 -3.42 2.49
C VAL A 38 -0.35 -4.18 2.32
N PHE A 39 0.75 -3.42 2.24
CA PHE A 39 2.08 -3.99 2.31
C PHE A 39 2.44 -4.20 3.78
N ASN A 40 2.71 -5.45 4.13
CA ASN A 40 2.93 -5.86 5.50
C ASN A 40 4.34 -6.45 5.67
N GLY A 41 5.22 -5.75 6.40
CA GLY A 41 6.59 -6.22 6.60
C GLY A 41 6.75 -7.40 7.58
N PHE A 42 5.68 -7.81 8.27
CA PHE A 42 5.72 -8.85 9.32
C PHE A 42 4.76 -10.03 9.11
N ASP A 43 3.81 -9.90 8.21
CA ASP A 43 2.81 -10.92 7.86
C ASP A 43 2.60 -10.91 6.34
N PHE A 44 1.60 -11.63 5.84
CA PHE A 44 1.28 -11.63 4.41
C PHE A 44 0.83 -10.26 3.91
N ASP A 45 1.18 -9.97 2.66
CA ASP A 45 0.60 -8.86 1.92
C ASP A 45 -0.90 -9.10 1.68
N GLU A 46 -1.69 -8.02 1.72
CA GLU A 46 -3.15 -8.10 1.59
C GLU A 46 -3.64 -7.23 0.43
N LEU A 47 -4.46 -7.82 -0.44
CA LEU A 47 -5.09 -7.15 -1.56
C LEU A 47 -6.60 -7.36 -1.54
N TYR A 48 -7.36 -6.27 -1.62
CA TYR A 48 -8.82 -6.28 -1.60
C TYR A 48 -9.40 -5.48 -2.75
N ASN A 49 -10.48 -6.00 -3.34
CA ASN A 49 -11.37 -5.24 -4.21
C ASN A 49 -12.58 -4.81 -3.38
N LEU A 50 -12.63 -3.54 -2.97
CA LEU A 50 -13.63 -2.98 -2.07
C LEU A 50 -15.03 -2.90 -2.69
N ALA A 51 -15.15 -2.86 -4.03
CA ALA A 51 -16.46 -2.91 -4.68
C ALA A 51 -17.10 -4.30 -4.59
N ALA A 52 -16.28 -5.35 -4.73
CA ALA A 52 -16.73 -6.75 -4.64
C ALA A 52 -16.73 -7.29 -3.19
N ASP A 53 -15.86 -6.75 -2.34
CA ASP A 53 -15.66 -7.17 -0.96
C ASP A 53 -15.46 -5.95 -0.03
N PRO A 54 -16.54 -5.19 0.27
CA PRO A 54 -16.46 -4.00 1.13
C PRO A 54 -16.04 -4.31 2.57
N ALA A 55 -16.16 -5.57 3.00
CA ALA A 55 -15.80 -6.02 4.34
C ALA A 55 -14.36 -6.54 4.44
N GLU A 56 -13.60 -6.53 3.34
CA GLU A 56 -12.18 -6.93 3.30
C GLU A 56 -11.94 -8.36 3.83
N MET A 57 -12.88 -9.28 3.55
CA MET A 57 -12.84 -10.64 4.08
C MET A 57 -12.04 -11.62 3.22
N ARG A 58 -11.75 -11.27 1.97
CA ARG A 58 -11.10 -12.13 0.99
C ARG A 58 -9.81 -11.48 0.46
N ASN A 59 -8.68 -11.91 1.01
CA ASN A 59 -7.36 -11.51 0.52
C ASN A 59 -7.10 -12.12 -0.88
N LEU A 60 -6.87 -11.26 -1.87
CA LEU A 60 -6.59 -11.60 -3.27
C LEU A 60 -5.09 -11.59 -3.62
N ALA A 61 -4.20 -11.30 -2.68
CA ALA A 61 -2.78 -11.05 -2.98
C ALA A 61 -2.10 -12.23 -3.70
N ALA A 62 -2.43 -13.47 -3.29
CA ALA A 62 -1.92 -14.68 -3.95
C ALA A 62 -2.59 -14.97 -5.30
N ALA A 63 -3.81 -14.48 -5.52
CA ALA A 63 -4.59 -14.74 -6.72
C ALA A 63 -4.33 -13.69 -7.83
N ASP A 64 -3.91 -12.48 -7.46
CA ASP A 64 -3.62 -11.38 -8.40
C ASP A 64 -2.25 -10.73 -8.10
N PRO A 65 -1.14 -11.46 -8.38
CA PRO A 65 0.20 -10.96 -8.13
C PRO A 65 0.57 -9.75 -9.01
N GLU A 66 -0.07 -9.58 -10.17
CA GLU A 66 0.15 -8.44 -11.05
C GLU A 66 -0.41 -7.14 -10.45
N ARG A 67 -1.61 -7.19 -9.86
CA ARG A 67 -2.17 -6.06 -9.12
C ARG A 67 -1.32 -5.70 -7.91
N VAL A 68 -0.86 -6.70 -7.14
CA VAL A 68 0.07 -6.48 -6.01
C VAL A 68 1.32 -5.74 -6.48
N ARG A 69 1.95 -6.21 -7.56
CA ARG A 69 3.15 -5.58 -8.13
C ARG A 69 2.91 -4.12 -8.50
N TYR A 70 1.79 -3.85 -9.18
CA TYR A 70 1.41 -2.50 -9.58
C TYR A 70 1.22 -1.58 -8.36
N MET A 71 0.46 -2.03 -7.35
CA MET A 71 0.17 -1.20 -6.16
C MET A 71 1.41 -1.01 -5.29
N MET A 72 2.31 -2.00 -5.22
CA MET A 72 3.61 -1.86 -4.56
C MET A 72 4.49 -0.80 -5.24
N HIS A 73 4.49 -0.74 -6.58
CA HIS A 73 5.18 0.33 -7.31
C HIS A 73 4.63 1.72 -6.93
N GLN A 74 3.32 1.85 -6.74
CA GLN A 74 2.74 3.12 -6.28
C GLN A 74 3.16 3.47 -4.85
N ILE A 75 3.26 2.49 -3.95
CA ILE A 75 3.81 2.69 -2.61
C ILE A 75 5.25 3.20 -2.68
N TRP A 76 6.11 2.60 -3.52
CA TRP A 76 7.48 3.07 -3.71
C TRP A 76 7.54 4.51 -4.22
N ALA A 77 6.68 4.86 -5.19
CA ALA A 77 6.58 6.23 -5.70
C ALA A 77 6.15 7.24 -4.60
N GLN A 78 5.24 6.84 -3.69
CA GLN A 78 4.84 7.68 -2.55
C GLN A 78 5.98 7.84 -1.52
N ILE A 79 6.73 6.78 -1.25
CA ILE A 79 7.90 6.83 -0.36
C ILE A 79 8.96 7.78 -0.91
N GLU A 80 9.24 7.71 -2.23
CA GLU A 80 10.17 8.62 -2.90
C GLU A 80 9.68 10.07 -2.85
N ALA A 81 8.41 10.31 -3.20
CA ALA A 81 7.82 11.65 -3.24
C ALA A 81 7.75 12.33 -1.86
N THR A 82 7.50 11.57 -0.79
CA THR A 82 7.43 12.10 0.57
C THR A 82 8.80 12.24 1.24
N GLY A 83 9.85 11.69 0.62
CA GLY A 83 11.19 11.66 1.17
C GLY A 83 11.29 10.80 2.43
N ASP A 84 10.45 9.76 2.57
CA ASP A 84 10.46 8.86 3.72
C ASP A 84 11.76 8.02 3.74
N ARG A 85 12.72 8.49 4.55
CA ARG A 85 14.04 7.86 4.73
C ARG A 85 14.00 6.61 5.61
N ALA A 86 12.87 6.28 6.25
CA ALA A 86 12.76 5.12 7.13
C ALA A 86 12.80 3.79 6.38
N LEU A 87 12.34 3.76 5.11
CA LEU A 87 12.41 2.58 4.23
C LEU A 87 13.61 2.62 3.27
N LEU A 88 14.01 3.80 2.77
CA LEU A 88 15.11 3.93 1.81
C LEU A 88 16.49 3.49 2.34
N ASN A 89 16.73 3.64 3.65
CA ASN A 89 18.04 3.32 4.28
C ASN A 89 17.98 2.13 5.25
N THR A 90 16.83 1.48 5.36
CA THR A 90 16.64 0.40 6.31
C THR A 90 17.35 -0.85 5.78
N HIS A 91 18.47 -1.19 6.41
CA HIS A 91 19.21 -2.44 6.22
C HIS A 91 18.44 -3.64 6.81
N TYR A 92 17.10 -3.66 6.74
CA TYR A 92 16.32 -4.81 7.15
C TYR A 92 16.45 -5.88 6.08
N TYR A 93 17.41 -6.77 6.32
CA TYR A 93 17.65 -7.99 5.55
C TYR A 93 16.37 -8.84 5.40
N SER A 94 15.40 -8.70 6.30
CA SER A 94 14.08 -9.35 6.24
C SER A 94 13.09 -8.74 5.23
N MET A 95 13.35 -7.55 4.65
CA MET A 95 12.48 -6.92 3.64
C MET A 95 12.84 -7.30 2.19
N ARG A 96 13.80 -8.22 1.97
CA ARG A 96 14.08 -8.82 0.65
C ARG A 96 13.00 -9.83 0.18
N PHE A 97 11.79 -9.75 0.73
CA PHE A 97 10.62 -10.55 0.36
C PHE A 97 9.52 -9.74 -0.35
N ALA A 98 9.75 -8.45 -0.65
CA ALA A 98 8.83 -7.74 -1.54
C ALA A 98 8.88 -8.36 -2.94
N ALA A 99 7.72 -8.60 -3.55
CA ALA A 99 7.64 -9.19 -4.89
C ALA A 99 8.42 -8.39 -5.96
N VAL A 100 8.65 -7.10 -5.72
CA VAL A 100 9.53 -6.21 -6.51
C VAL A 100 10.28 -5.24 -5.59
N GLY A 101 11.58 -5.10 -5.84
CA GLY A 101 12.46 -4.16 -5.13
C GLY A 101 12.33 -2.71 -5.62
N PRO A 102 13.02 -1.75 -4.99
CA PRO A 102 12.93 -0.32 -5.32
C PRO A 102 13.58 0.09 -6.65
N ALA A 103 13.91 -0.86 -7.54
CA ALA A 103 14.48 -0.64 -8.86
C ALA A 103 13.81 -1.60 -9.88
N PRO A 104 13.73 -1.23 -11.18
CA PRO A 104 13.02 -1.99 -12.20
C PRO A 104 13.50 -3.44 -12.39
#